data_AF-A0AAD4LEP3-F1
#
_entry.id   AF-A0AAD4LEP3-F1
#
_cell.length_a   1.000
_cell.length_b   1.000
_cell.length_c   1.000
_cell.angle_alpha   90.00
_cell.angle_beta   90.00
_cell.angle_gamma   90.00
#
_symmetry.space_group_name_H-M   'P 1'
#
loop_
_entity.id
_entity.type
_entity.pdbx_description
1 polymer ?
#
loop_
_entity_poly.entity_id
_entity_poly.type
_entity_poly.pdbx_seq_one_letter_code
_entity_poly.pdbx_strand_id
1 'polypeptide(L)' 'MPRVSRHIRSRITVCKRLKLRCDRRNPCGSCVKRDTVQRCQYTAAAAEKIDVQSLHNRLQIVESQLAQIFAGGLR' A
#
# COMPACT_ATOMS: atom_id res chain seq x y z
N MET A 1 4.55 -23.94 -4.17
CA MET A 1 4.42 -22.65 -4.89
C MET A 1 3.15 -21.93 -4.40
N PRO A 2 3.20 -21.02 -3.41
CA PRO A 2 2.01 -20.29 -3.00
C PRO A 2 1.75 -19.09 -3.93
N ARG A 3 0.52 -18.99 -4.43
CA ARG A 3 0.05 -17.93 -5.33
C ARG A 3 0.02 -16.58 -4.61
N VAL A 4 0.78 -15.61 -5.11
CA VAL A 4 0.70 -14.20 -4.67
C VAL A 4 -0.59 -13.58 -5.21
N SER A 5 -1.65 -13.56 -4.39
CA SER A 5 -2.90 -12.86 -4.70
C SER A 5 -2.70 -11.34 -4.69
N ARG A 6 -2.45 -10.77 -5.87
CA ARG A 6 -2.27 -9.33 -6.16
C ARG A 6 -3.55 -8.49 -6.03
N HIS A 7 -4.19 -8.53 -4.88
CA HIS A 7 -5.27 -7.58 -4.55
C HIS A 7 -5.00 -6.91 -3.20
N ILE A 8 -3.92 -6.14 -3.15
CA ILE A 8 -3.67 -5.15 -2.09
C ILE A 8 -4.56 -3.93 -2.37
N ARG A 9 -5.89 -4.12 -2.37
CA ARG A 9 -6.80 -3.01 -2.11
C ARG A 9 -6.73 -2.82 -0.61
N SER A 10 -6.23 -1.67 -0.14
CA SER A 10 -6.23 -1.30 1.27
C SER A 10 -7.62 -1.61 1.85
N ARG A 11 -7.69 -2.69 2.63
CA ARG A 11 -8.97 -3.26 3.03
C ARG A 11 -9.54 -2.46 4.19
N ILE A 12 -10.15 -1.32 3.87
CA ILE A 12 -11.27 -0.82 4.68
C ILE A 12 -12.50 -1.72 4.38
N THR A 13 -12.35 -3.05 4.31
CA THR A 13 -13.39 -3.94 3.76
C THR A 13 -14.67 -3.90 4.57
N VAL A 14 -14.57 -3.76 5.89
CA VAL A 14 -15.76 -3.72 6.74
C VAL A 14 -16.49 -2.40 6.62
N CYS A 15 -15.81 -1.26 6.81
CA CYS A 15 -16.49 0.04 6.76
C CYS A 15 -16.92 0.41 5.34
N LYS A 16 -16.15 0.05 4.31
CA LYS A 16 -16.55 0.28 2.91
C LYS A 16 -17.74 -0.59 2.52
N ARG A 17 -17.78 -1.87 2.91
CA ARG A 17 -18.94 -2.75 2.67
C ARG A 17 -20.19 -2.27 3.39
N LEU A 18 -20.03 -1.82 4.64
CA LEU A 18 -21.13 -1.33 5.47
C LEU A 18 -21.48 0.15 5.22
N LYS A 19 -20.80 0.83 4.28
CA LYS A 19 -20.94 2.26 3.98
C LYS A 19 -20.83 3.16 5.23
N LEU A 20 -19.96 2.80 6.17
CA LEU A 20 -19.74 3.52 7.42
C LEU A 20 -18.61 4.53 7.29
N ARG A 21 -18.74 5.67 7.99
CA ARG A 21 -17.63 6.58 8.22
C ARG A 21 -16.54 5.86 9.02
N CYS A 22 -15.32 5.87 8.51
CA CYS A 22 -14.19 5.18 9.10
C CYS A 22 -13.14 6.17 9.58
N ASP A 23 -12.92 6.22 10.89
CA ASP A 23 -12.01 7.17 11.55
C ASP A 23 -10.53 6.81 11.40
N ARG A 24 -10.21 5.79 10.59
CA ARG A 24 -8.85 5.30 10.27
C ARG A 24 -7.95 4.93 11.45
N ARG A 25 -8.45 4.95 12.69
CA ARG A 25 -7.82 4.33 13.86
C ARG A 25 -7.85 2.80 13.69
N ASN A 26 -6.84 2.11 14.22
CA ASN A 26 -6.77 0.65 14.18
C ASN A 26 -6.85 0.09 15.61
N PRO A 27 -8.00 -0.44 16.06
CA PRO A 27 -9.28 -0.60 15.34
C PRO A 27 -10.11 0.68 15.24
N CYS A 28 -10.97 0.78 14.22
CA CYS A 28 -11.79 1.96 13.98
C CYS A 28 -12.94 2.07 15.01
N GLY A 29 -13.35 3.28 15.41
CA GLY A 29 -14.43 3.45 16.41
C GLY A 29 -15.75 2.78 15.99
N SER A 30 -16.12 2.89 14.71
CA SER A 30 -17.28 2.21 14.13
C SER A 30 -17.19 0.67 14.18
N CYS A 31 -15.97 0.13 14.15
CA CYS A 31 -15.67 -1.29 14.16
C CYS A 31 -15.72 -1.85 15.58
N VAL A 32 -15.29 -1.06 16.58
CA VAL A 32 -15.41 -1.34 18.01
C VAL A 32 -16.88 -1.39 18.42
N LYS A 33 -17.68 -0.37 18.06
CA LYS A 33 -19.12 -0.31 18.39
C LYS A 33 -19.95 -1.46 17.83
N ARG A 34 -19.46 -2.15 16.80
CA ARG A 34 -20.18 -3.23 16.10
C ARG A 34 -19.52 -4.60 16.29
N ASP A 35 -18.53 -4.70 17.18
CA ASP A 35 -17.80 -5.94 17.46
C ASP A 35 -17.20 -6.62 16.21
N THR A 36 -16.73 -5.79 15.26
CA THR A 36 -16.08 -6.26 14.01
C THR A 36 -14.60 -5.93 13.99
N VAL A 37 -14.00 -5.74 15.17
CA VAL A 37 -12.59 -5.36 15.36
C VAL A 37 -11.62 -6.33 14.70
N GLN A 38 -11.92 -7.62 14.71
CA GLN A 38 -11.12 -8.69 14.09
C GLN A 38 -10.98 -8.55 12.57
N ARG A 39 -11.96 -7.89 11.92
CA ARG A 39 -12.02 -7.67 10.48
C ARG A 39 -11.64 -6.25 10.07
N CYS A 40 -11.38 -5.36 11.03
CA CYS A 40 -10.86 -4.02 10.81
C CYS A 40 -9.34 -4.09 10.69
N GLN A 41 -8.85 -4.49 9.52
CA GLN A 41 -7.42 -4.65 9.26
C GLN A 41 -6.96 -3.66 8.20
N TYR A 42 -6.10 -2.73 8.60
CA TYR A 42 -5.31 -1.96 7.66
C TYR A 42 -4.11 -2.80 7.24
N THR A 43 -4.00 -3.12 5.94
CA THR A 43 -2.78 -3.74 5.41
C THR A 43 -1.60 -2.80 5.66
N ALA A 44 -0.43 -3.29 6.07
CA ALA A 44 0.76 -2.46 6.29
C ALA A 44 1.11 -1.60 5.06
N ALA A 45 0.91 -2.14 3.86
CA ALA A 45 1.02 -1.41 2.58
C ALA A 45 0.04 -0.23 2.41
N ALA A 46 -0.93 -0.08 3.30
CA ALA A 46 -1.85 1.07 3.37
C ALA A 46 -1.54 2.01 4.56
N ALA A 47 -0.80 1.53 5.56
CA ALA A 47 -0.27 2.33 6.66
C ALA A 47 0.93 3.14 6.18
N GLU A 48 1.76 2.54 5.33
CA GLU A 48 2.79 3.26 4.59
C GLU A 48 2.13 3.98 3.42
N LYS A 49 1.89 5.28 3.58
CA LYS A 49 1.66 6.16 2.43
C LYS A 49 2.96 6.22 1.64
N ILE A 50 3.18 5.24 0.79
CA ILE A 50 4.23 5.32 -0.22
C ILE A 50 3.74 6.34 -1.24
N ASP A 51 4.38 7.51 -1.25
CA ASP A 51 4.12 8.50 -2.28
C ASP A 51 4.61 7.97 -3.63
N VAL A 52 3.64 7.69 -4.51
CA VAL A 52 3.90 7.12 -5.84
C VAL A 52 4.78 8.06 -6.66
N GLN A 53 4.64 9.38 -6.49
CA GLN A 53 5.45 10.35 -7.22
C GLN A 53 6.92 10.31 -6.77
N SER A 54 7.17 10.29 -5.47
CA SER A 54 8.52 10.09 -4.92
C SER A 54 9.14 8.78 -5.41
N LEU A 55 8.38 7.69 -5.44
CA LEU A 55 8.87 6.40 -5.94
C LEU A 55 9.22 6.46 -7.43
N HIS A 56 8.36 7.07 -8.25
CA HIS A 56 8.58 7.28 -9.68
C HIS A 56 9.86 8.08 -9.94
N ASN A 57 10.04 9.19 -9.23
CA ASN A 57 11.22 10.04 -9.37
C ASN A 57 12.51 9.27 -9.02
N ARG A 58 12.48 8.48 -7.95
CA ARG A 58 13.63 7.65 -7.54
C ARG A 58 13.95 6.57 -8.57
N LEU A 59 12.93 5.93 -9.15
CA LEU A 59 13.09 4.95 -10.22
C LEU A 59 13.73 5.56 -11.45
N GLN A 60 13.25 6.73 -11.91
CA GLN A 60 13.82 7.41 -13.06
C GLN A 60 15.31 7.75 -12.86
N ILE A 61 15.70 8.19 -11.67
CA ILE A 61 17.12 8.45 -11.35
C ILE A 61 17.93 7.16 -11.47
N VAL A 62 17.48 6.07 -10.84
CA VAL A 62 18.17 4.77 -10.90
C VAL A 62 18.29 4.28 -12.34
N GLU A 63 17.21 4.36 -13.12
CA GLU A 63 17.21 3.97 -14.54
C GLU A 63 18.22 4.79 -15.35
N SER A 64 18.28 6.11 -15.12
CA SER A 64 19.26 6.97 -15.79
C SER A 64 20.70 6.62 -15.41
N GLN A 65 20.97 6.32 -14.12
CA GLN A 65 22.30 5.94 -13.65
C GLN A 65 22.74 4.60 -14.24
N LEU A 66 21.83 3.62 -14.29
CA LEU A 66 22.08 2.35 -14.95
C LEU A 66 22.37 2.55 -16.44
N ALA A 67 21.58 3.36 -17.13
CA ALA A 67 21.81 3.68 -18.54
C ALA A 67 23.20 4.29 -18.77
N GLN A 68 23.68 5.18 -17.88
CA GLN A 68 25.04 5.74 -17.97
C GLN A 68 26.13 4.70 -17.70
N ILE A 69 25.92 3.81 -16.72
CA ILE A 69 26.87 2.71 -16.42
C ILE A 69 26.97 1.76 -17.61
N PHE A 70 25.85 1.35 -18.20
CA PHE A 70 25.82 0.46 -19.36
C PHE A 70 26.29 1.14 -20.65
N ALA A 71 26.03 2.44 -20.83
CA ALA A 71 26.53 3.20 -21.98
C ALA A 71 28.04 3.51 -21.87
N GLY A 72 28.57 3.61 -20.65
CA GLY A 72 29.96 3.97 -20.39
C GLY A 72 30.91 2.80 -20.08
N GLY A 73 30.40 1.59 -19.80
CA GLY A 73 31.20 0.55 -19.15
C GLY A 73 30.84 -0.89 -19.54
N LEU A 74 31.17 -1.27 -20.78
CA LEU A 74 31.65 -2.60 -21.16
C LEU A 74 32.59 -2.40 -22.36
N ARG A 75 33.78 -1.89 -22.04
CA ARG A 75 34.97 -1.96 -22.90
C ARG A 75 36.04 -2.72 -22.14
#